data_AF-M5CEC6-F1
#
_entry.id   AF-M5CEC6-F1
#
_cell.length_a   1.000
_cell.length_b   1.000
_cell.length_c   1.000
_cell.angle_alpha   90.00
_cell.angle_beta   90.00
_cell.angle_gamma   90.00
#
_symmetry.space_group_name_H-M   'P 1'
#
loop_
_entity.id
_entity.type
_entity.pdbx_description
1 polymer ?
#
loop_
_entity_poly.entity_id
_entity_poly.type
_entity_poly.pdbx_seq_one_letter_code
_entity_poly.pdbx_strand_id
1 'polypeptide(L)'
;MTEIANNIEEGVRALVEVQGRDKGGMEAENWRVAGIGFPTGLSLNECAAHYTPNAGDTRVLQQKDMLKVDIGVQVNGRICDSAFTLSFEPTYDALLAAVKDATNTGVRESTYGLVI
;
A
#
# COMPACT_ATOMS: atom_id res chain seq x y z
N MET A 1 -9.29 7.88 8.87
CA MET A 1 -8.47 7.33 7.77
C MET A 1 -7.12 8.02 7.65
N THR A 2 -7.06 9.35 7.71
CA THR A 2 -5.82 10.15 7.60
C THR A 2 -4.68 9.68 8.50
N GLU A 3 -4.95 9.41 9.77
CA GLU A 3 -3.93 8.91 10.71
C GLU A 3 -3.32 7.57 10.27
N ILE A 4 -4.14 6.66 9.74
CA ILE A 4 -3.66 5.36 9.22
C ILE A 4 -2.71 5.58 8.05
N ALA A 5 -3.07 6.46 7.10
CA ALA A 5 -2.22 6.79 5.96
C ALA A 5 -0.89 7.40 6.43
N ASN A 6 -0.95 8.39 7.32
CA ASN A 6 0.25 9.04 7.86
C ASN A 6 1.17 8.04 8.57
N ASN A 7 0.62 7.17 9.43
CA ASN A 7 1.41 6.17 10.15
C ASN A 7 2.12 5.20 9.18
N ILE A 8 1.45 4.78 8.11
CA ILE A 8 2.05 3.92 7.08
C ILE A 8 3.16 4.69 6.34
N GLU A 9 2.90 5.92 5.91
CA GLU A 9 3.87 6.72 5.16
C GLU A 9 5.08 7.13 6.00
N GLU A 10 4.90 7.37 7.30
CA GLU A 10 5.99 7.54 8.26
C GLU A 10 6.82 6.26 8.40
N GLY A 11 6.16 5.10 8.45
CA GLY A 11 6.83 3.80 8.41
C GLY A 11 7.67 3.61 7.15
N VAL A 12 7.15 4.00 5.97
CA VAL A 12 7.91 3.99 4.71
C VAL A 12 9.11 4.92 4.78
N ARG A 13 8.95 6.14 5.30
CA ARG A 13 10.07 7.09 5.47
C ARG A 13 11.17 6.54 6.38
N ALA A 14 10.79 5.92 7.49
CA ALA A 14 11.73 5.29 8.42
C ALA A 14 12.45 4.10 7.76
N LEU A 15 11.74 3.27 7.00
CA LEU A 15 12.29 2.12 6.29
C LEU A 15 13.41 2.51 5.31
N VAL A 16 13.26 3.64 4.61
CA VAL A 16 14.17 4.06 3.54
C VAL A 16 15.13 5.19 3.94
N GLU A 17 15.17 5.56 5.21
CA GLU A 17 15.87 6.74 5.71
C GLU A 17 17.37 6.77 5.34
N VAL A 18 18.06 5.63 5.46
CA VAL A 18 19.50 5.51 5.14
C VAL A 18 19.77 5.77 3.65
N GLN A 19 18.90 5.30 2.77
CA GLN A 19 19.03 5.49 1.31
C GLN A 19 18.87 6.96 0.90
N GLY A 20 18.04 7.72 1.63
CA GLY A 20 17.87 9.16 1.41
C GLY A 20 19.09 9.97 1.87
N ARG A 21 19.73 9.60 2.98
CA ARG A 21 20.87 10.33 3.54
C ARG A 21 22.16 10.18 2.70
N ASP A 22 22.39 9.00 2.12
CA ASP A 22 23.66 8.70 1.44
C ASP A 22 23.84 9.39 0.08
N LYS A 23 22.77 9.91 -0.53
CA LYS A 23 22.80 10.50 -1.89
C LYS A 23 22.31 11.95 -1.97
N GLY A 24 21.70 12.47 -0.92
CA GLY A 24 21.23 13.84 -0.85
C GLY A 24 21.33 14.32 0.58
N GLY A 25 22.34 15.15 0.86
CA GLY A 25 22.38 15.93 2.09
C GLY A 25 20.99 16.50 2.38
N MET A 26 20.58 16.37 3.63
CA MET A 26 19.27 16.66 4.23
C MET A 26 18.50 17.84 3.60
N GLU A 27 17.84 17.64 2.45
CA GLU A 27 17.03 18.65 1.76
C GLU A 27 15.90 18.00 0.93
N ALA A 28 14.90 18.80 0.59
CA ALA A 28 13.58 18.48 0.02
C ALA A 28 13.55 17.62 -1.28
N GLU A 29 14.69 17.19 -1.83
CA GLU A 29 14.78 16.34 -3.02
C GLU A 29 14.93 14.84 -2.73
N ASN A 30 15.06 14.44 -1.45
CA ASN A 30 15.27 13.04 -1.08
C ASN A 30 14.13 12.08 -1.45
N TRP A 31 12.90 12.58 -1.63
CA TRP A 31 11.78 11.74 -2.06
C TRP A 31 11.97 11.14 -3.47
N ARG A 32 12.81 11.76 -4.33
CA ARG A 32 13.20 11.20 -5.63
C ARG A 32 14.20 10.05 -5.49
N VAL A 33 15.01 10.06 -4.45
CA VAL A 33 15.98 9.02 -4.15
C VAL A 33 15.33 7.87 -3.40
N ALA A 34 14.53 8.14 -2.37
CA ALA A 34 13.80 7.11 -1.65
C ALA A 34 12.57 7.68 -0.93
N GLY A 35 11.47 6.95 -0.89
CA GLY A 35 10.27 7.39 -0.20
C GLY A 35 9.01 6.62 -0.58
N ILE A 36 7.88 7.30 -0.44
CA ILE A 36 6.56 6.81 -0.84
C ILE A 36 6.52 6.70 -2.36
N GLY A 37 6.18 5.52 -2.89
CA GLY A 37 6.08 5.26 -4.34
C GLY A 37 4.79 5.80 -4.94
N PHE A 38 3.69 5.73 -4.20
CA PHE A 38 2.38 6.29 -4.54
C PHE A 38 1.57 6.51 -3.25
N PRO A 39 0.53 7.38 -3.24
CA PRO A 39 -0.26 7.67 -2.04
C PRO A 39 -0.83 6.39 -1.42
N THR A 40 -0.76 6.25 -0.09
CA THR A 40 -1.25 5.04 0.59
C THR A 40 -2.74 4.84 0.30
N GLY A 41 -3.08 3.73 -0.35
CA GLY A 41 -4.45 3.35 -0.66
C GLY A 41 -5.12 2.74 0.56
N LEU A 42 -6.30 3.25 0.93
CA LEU A 42 -7.07 2.80 2.10
C LEU A 42 -8.55 2.57 1.74
N SER A 43 -8.78 1.85 0.64
CA SER A 43 -10.09 1.77 0.00
C SER A 43 -11.05 0.85 0.79
N LEU A 44 -12.24 1.33 1.09
CA LEU A 44 -13.24 0.62 1.91
C LEU A 44 -14.30 -0.06 1.04
N ASN A 45 -14.72 -1.25 1.45
CA ASN A 45 -15.91 -1.94 0.94
C ASN A 45 -15.91 -2.05 -0.60
N GLU A 46 -16.95 -1.51 -1.27
CA GLU A 46 -17.13 -1.53 -2.73
C GLU A 46 -16.09 -0.70 -3.50
N CYS A 47 -15.44 0.27 -2.85
CA CYS A 47 -14.36 1.03 -3.47
C CYS A 47 -13.13 0.13 -3.61
N ALA A 48 -12.84 -0.38 -4.81
CA ALA A 48 -11.81 -1.38 -5.01
C ALA A 48 -10.39 -0.86 -4.76
N ALA A 49 -10.08 0.36 -5.25
CA ALA A 49 -8.75 0.95 -5.21
C ALA A 49 -8.82 2.49 -5.30
N HIS A 50 -7.64 3.13 -5.23
CA HIS A 50 -7.41 4.56 -5.50
C HIS A 50 -8.10 5.55 -4.55
N TYR A 51 -8.65 5.10 -3.42
CA TYR A 51 -9.00 6.01 -2.34
C TYR A 51 -7.82 6.20 -1.38
N THR A 52 -7.45 7.47 -1.18
CA THR A 52 -6.55 7.94 -0.13
C THR A 52 -7.20 9.15 0.55
N PRO A 53 -7.10 9.33 1.87
CA PRO A 53 -7.77 10.44 2.56
C PRO A 53 -7.17 11.80 2.13
N ASN A 54 -8.04 12.72 1.73
CA ASN A 54 -7.66 14.12 1.49
C ASN A 54 -7.75 14.95 2.78
N ALA A 55 -7.21 16.17 2.73
CA ALA A 55 -7.40 17.14 3.80
C ALA A 55 -8.90 17.36 4.10
N GLY A 56 -9.27 17.24 5.38
CA GLY A 56 -10.66 17.35 5.81
C GLY A 56 -11.50 16.07 5.66
N ASP A 57 -10.91 14.94 5.23
CA ASP A 57 -11.63 13.67 5.22
C ASP A 57 -11.97 13.22 6.65
N THR A 58 -13.26 13.05 6.91
CA THR A 58 -13.81 12.66 8.22
C THR A 58 -14.15 11.18 8.31
N ARG A 59 -13.82 10.36 7.30
CA ARG A 59 -14.08 8.92 7.32
C ARG A 59 -13.31 8.25 8.46
N VAL A 60 -14.03 7.38 9.16
CA VAL A 60 -13.51 6.54 10.25
C VAL A 60 -13.71 5.10 9.84
N LEU A 61 -12.65 4.29 9.94
CA LEU A 61 -12.71 2.85 9.71
C LEU A 61 -13.67 2.22 10.74
N GLN A 62 -14.65 1.46 10.27
CA GLN A 62 -15.62 0.77 11.11
C GLN A 62 -15.25 -0.71 11.27
N GLN A 63 -15.73 -1.32 12.35
CA GLN A 63 -15.55 -2.75 12.64
C GLN A 63 -16.02 -3.65 11.48
N LYS A 64 -17.10 -3.27 10.79
CA LYS A 64 -17.68 -4.08 9.70
C LYS A 64 -17.06 -3.83 8.33
N ASP A 65 -16.11 -2.88 8.24
CA ASP A 65 -15.50 -2.55 6.95
C ASP A 65 -14.52 -3.63 6.48
N MET A 66 -14.40 -3.72 5.16
CA MET A 66 -13.33 -4.42 4.48
C MET A 66 -12.38 -3.39 3.87
N LEU A 67 -11.18 -3.29 4.42
CA LEU A 67 -10.16 -2.29 4.10
C LEU A 67 -9.09 -2.91 3.20
N LYS A 68 -8.87 -2.36 2.01
CA LYS A 68 -7.70 -2.65 1.18
C LYS A 68 -6.62 -1.62 1.52
N VAL A 69 -5.49 -2.11 2.04
CA VAL A 69 -4.29 -1.32 2.30
C VAL A 69 -3.32 -1.56 1.14
N ASP A 70 -2.97 -0.51 0.42
CA ASP A 70 -2.11 -0.55 -0.76
C ASP A 70 -0.92 0.41 -0.56
N ILE A 71 0.29 -0.12 -0.60
CA ILE A 71 1.51 0.55 -0.14
C ILE A 71 2.55 0.55 -1.25
N GLY A 72 2.98 1.76 -1.63
CA GLY A 72 4.07 1.98 -2.55
C GLY A 72 5.33 2.42 -1.82
N VAL A 73 6.44 1.71 -2.04
CA VAL A 73 7.78 2.13 -1.62
C VAL A 73 8.66 2.29 -2.86
N GLN A 74 9.43 3.36 -2.94
CA GLN A 74 10.37 3.57 -4.03
C GLN A 74 11.78 3.84 -3.53
N VAL A 75 12.77 3.29 -4.24
CA VAL A 75 14.20 3.59 -4.05
C VAL A 75 14.88 3.68 -5.41
N ASN A 76 15.49 4.83 -5.71
CA ASN A 76 16.13 5.17 -6.98
C ASN A 76 15.21 4.89 -8.20
N GLY A 77 13.91 5.17 -8.07
CA GLY A 77 12.90 4.91 -9.09
C GLY A 77 12.50 3.44 -9.26
N ARG A 78 13.02 2.53 -8.41
CA ARG A 78 12.56 1.13 -8.36
C ARG A 78 11.43 1.04 -7.35
N ILE A 79 10.26 0.60 -7.81
CA ILE A 79 9.03 0.58 -7.02
C ILE A 79 8.78 -0.84 -6.53
N CYS A 80 8.46 -0.96 -5.24
CA CYS A 80 7.76 -2.08 -4.66
C CYS A 80 6.30 -1.67 -4.46
N ASP A 81 5.40 -2.42 -5.09
CA ASP A 81 3.96 -2.28 -4.98
C ASP A 81 3.44 -3.56 -4.29
N SER A 82 2.78 -3.38 -3.14
CA SER A 82 2.18 -4.48 -2.42
C SER A 82 0.96 -4.02 -1.64
N ALA A 83 -0.06 -4.87 -1.65
CA ALA A 83 -1.31 -4.63 -0.95
C ALA A 83 -1.73 -5.84 -0.11
N PHE A 84 -2.59 -5.59 0.87
CA PHE A 84 -3.30 -6.62 1.61
C PHE A 84 -4.69 -6.13 2.00
N THR A 85 -5.58 -7.06 2.35
CA THR A 85 -6.94 -6.74 2.77
C THR A 85 -7.13 -7.12 4.23
N LEU A 86 -7.72 -6.20 4.99
CA LEU A 86 -8.12 -6.39 6.39
C LEU A 86 -9.64 -6.43 6.47
N SER A 87 -10.14 -7.35 7.27
CA SER A 87 -11.48 -7.28 7.86
C SER A 87 -11.39 -7.73 9.32
N PHE A 88 -12.26 -7.19 10.17
CA PHE A 88 -12.30 -7.51 11.60
C PHE A 88 -13.37 -8.53 11.96
N GLU A 89 -14.16 -8.97 10.97
CA GLU A 89 -15.28 -9.90 11.12
C GLU A 89 -15.11 -11.08 10.15
N PRO A 90 -15.55 -12.29 10.53
CA PRO A 90 -15.37 -13.49 9.71
C PRO A 90 -16.19 -13.49 8.40
N THR A 91 -17.11 -12.53 8.24
CA THR A 91 -18.00 -12.40 7.09
C THR A 91 -17.28 -12.46 5.74
N TYR A 92 -16.05 -11.94 5.67
CA TYR A 92 -15.28 -11.85 4.41
C TYR A 92 -14.15 -12.88 4.30
N ASP A 93 -13.98 -13.80 5.26
CA ASP A 93 -12.84 -14.72 5.30
C ASP A 93 -12.72 -15.54 4.02
N ALA A 94 -13.84 -16.07 3.52
CA ALA A 94 -13.87 -16.84 2.28
C ALA A 94 -13.46 -15.98 1.06
N LEU A 95 -13.89 -14.72 1.03
CA LEU A 95 -13.51 -13.77 -0.04
C LEU A 95 -12.02 -13.43 0.02
N LEU A 96 -11.49 -13.13 1.21
CA LEU A 96 -10.07 -12.83 1.42
C LEU A 96 -9.20 -14.05 1.07
N ALA A 97 -9.62 -15.26 1.43
CA ALA A 97 -8.94 -16.49 1.07
C ALA A 97 -8.92 -16.70 -0.46
N ALA A 98 -10.05 -16.49 -1.13
CA ALA A 98 -10.16 -16.63 -2.58
C ALA A 98 -9.25 -15.65 -3.33
N VAL A 99 -9.23 -14.36 -2.94
CA VAL A 99 -8.38 -13.37 -3.59
C VAL A 99 -6.90 -13.63 -3.31
N LYS A 100 -6.54 -14.05 -2.09
CA LYS A 100 -5.15 -14.42 -1.76
C LYS A 100 -4.68 -15.63 -2.57
N ASP A 101 -5.53 -16.65 -2.75
CA ASP A 101 -5.22 -17.83 -3.55
C ASP A 101 -5.06 -17.48 -5.04
N ALA A 102 -5.94 -16.63 -5.56
CA ALA A 102 -5.83 -16.10 -6.92
C ALA A 102 -4.52 -15.33 -7.13
N THR A 103 -4.13 -14.44 -6.21
CA THR A 103 -2.85 -13.71 -6.26
C THR A 103 -1.65 -14.66 -6.22
N ASN A 104 -1.65 -15.62 -5.29
CA ASN A 104 -0.56 -16.61 -5.18
C ASN A 104 -0.45 -17.47 -6.45
N THR A 105 -1.59 -17.85 -7.04
CA THR A 105 -1.62 -18.57 -8.31
C THR A 105 -1.02 -17.73 -9.43
N GLY A 106 -1.43 -16.46 -9.55
CA GLY A 106 -0.84 -15.54 -10.53
C GLY A 106 0.69 -15.43 -10.41
N VAL A 107 1.21 -15.26 -9.18
CA VAL A 107 2.66 -15.24 -8.92
C VAL A 107 3.33 -16.57 -9.29
N ARG A 108 2.71 -17.70 -8.95
CA ARG A 108 3.25 -19.04 -9.20
C ARG A 108 3.32 -19.39 -10.68
N GLU A 109 2.34 -18.97 -11.47
CA GLU A 109 2.29 -19.22 -12.91
C GLU A 109 3.18 -18.24 -13.69
N SER A 110 3.46 -17.06 -13.13
CA SER A 110 4.22 -16.00 -13.81
C SER A 110 5.64 -16.44 -14.18
N THR A 111 5.94 -16.40 -15.47
CA THR A 111 7.28 -16.64 -16.01
C THR A 111 7.48 -15.85 -17.31
N TYR A 112 8.72 -15.73 -17.75
CA TYR A 112 9.05 -15.04 -19.00
C TYR A 112 8.39 -15.75 -20.20
N GLY A 113 7.64 -15.01 -21.00
CA GLY A 113 6.96 -15.53 -22.20
C GLY A 113 5.60 -16.20 -21.95
N LEU A 114 5.08 -16.17 -20.72
CA LEU A 114 3.69 -16.57 -20.45
C LEU A 114 2.72 -15.60 -21.15
N VAL A 115 1.70 -16.17 -21.80
CA VAL A 115 0.53 -15.42 -22.28
C VAL A 115 -0.65 -15.87 -21.42
N ILE A 116 -1.24 -14.91 -20.72
CA ILE A 116 -2.41 -15.05 -19.84
C ILE A 116 -3.69 -14.76 -20.61
#